data_AF-M7NAR2-F1
#
_entry.id   AF-M7NAR2-F1
#
_cell.length_a   1.000
_cell.length_b   1.000
_cell.length_c   1.000
_cell.angle_alpha   90.00
_cell.angle_beta   90.00
_cell.angle_gamma   90.00
#
_symmetry.space_group_name_H-M   'P 1'
#
loop_
_entity.id
_entity.type
_entity.pdbx_description
1 polymer ?
#
loop_
_entity_poly.entity_id
_entity_poly.type
_entity_poly.pdbx_seq_one_letter_code
_entity_poly.pdbx_strand_id
1 'polypeptide(L)'
;MRTEETPLGRKRRARKINRVLAETYPYAVAELDFRNPFELLVATVLSAQTTDVRVNAITPALFAAYPDPLAMSQAAPEALQELIRSTGFFRAKANSLLALSTRIVDEYDGVVPGRLEDLVTLAGVGRKTANVVLGNAFGVPGITVDTHFIRLARRFGWTNETDPVKIEHAVGELFEPSDWTMLSHRVVFHGRRICLARKPACGACPLTTLCPAYGEGETDAAKAAKLLKYELAPGREELLKKMRAGATRAELRTEGYGLQA
;
A
#
# COMPACT_ATOMS: atom_id res chain seq x y z
N MET A 1 24.34 23.22 17.98
CA MET A 1 24.61 23.00 16.53
C MET A 1 24.43 21.51 16.27
N ARG A 2 23.32 21.08 15.65
CA ARG A 2 23.20 19.67 15.22
C ARG A 2 24.17 19.50 14.05
N THR A 3 25.22 18.70 14.23
CA THR A 3 26.12 18.31 13.14
C THR A 3 25.28 17.74 12.00
N GLU A 4 25.49 18.25 10.78
CA GLU A 4 24.79 17.74 9.59
C GLU A 4 25.05 16.24 9.45
N GLU A 5 23.96 15.47 9.29
CA GLU A 5 24.05 14.02 9.13
C GLU A 5 24.75 13.69 7.81
N THR A 6 25.81 12.90 7.86
CA THR A 6 26.51 12.44 6.65
C THR A 6 25.62 11.50 5.82
N PRO A 7 25.86 11.37 4.49
CA PRO A 7 25.11 10.42 3.66
C PRO A 7 25.14 8.98 4.19
N LEU A 8 26.28 8.54 4.72
CA LEU A 8 26.41 7.22 5.35
C LEU A 8 25.61 7.13 6.66
N GLY A 9 25.59 8.18 7.46
CA GLY A 9 24.74 8.28 8.66
C GLY A 9 23.26 8.12 8.31
N ARG A 10 22.79 8.85 7.29
CA ARG A 10 21.42 8.76 6.76
C ARG A 10 21.07 7.36 6.31
N LYS A 11 21.94 6.72 5.53
CA LYS A 11 21.75 5.33 5.05
C LYS A 11 21.65 4.34 6.20
N ARG A 12 22.53 4.45 7.22
CA ARG A 12 22.48 3.61 8.43
C ARG A 12 21.18 3.81 9.21
N ARG A 13 20.76 5.05 9.41
CA ARG A 13 19.51 5.40 10.11
C ARG A 13 18.28 4.92 9.36
N ALA A 14 18.22 5.11 8.04
CA ALA A 14 17.15 4.62 7.18
C ALA A 14 16.98 3.09 7.29
N ARG A 15 18.09 2.34 7.20
CA ARG A 15 18.10 0.88 7.38
C ARG A 15 17.67 0.47 8.78
N LYS A 16 18.07 1.21 9.83
CA LYS A 16 17.62 0.95 11.21
C LYS A 16 16.12 1.21 11.37
N ILE A 17 15.58 2.26 10.76
CA ILE A 17 14.13 2.53 10.72
C ILE A 17 13.40 1.33 10.08
N ASN A 18 13.84 0.84 8.92
CA ASN A 18 13.19 -0.31 8.26
C ASN A 18 13.18 -1.57 9.15
N ARG A 19 14.25 -1.83 9.91
CA ARG A 19 14.30 -2.96 10.87
C ARG A 19 13.26 -2.82 11.98
N VAL A 20 13.19 -1.64 12.61
CA VAL A 20 12.18 -1.38 13.65
C VAL A 20 10.76 -1.51 13.08
N LEU A 21 10.54 -1.03 11.85
CA LEU A 21 9.25 -1.20 11.18
C LEU A 21 8.93 -2.66 10.85
N ALA A 22 9.94 -3.46 10.51
CA ALA A 22 9.78 -4.91 10.28
C ALA A 22 9.36 -5.64 11.56
N GLU A 23 9.96 -5.30 12.70
CA GLU A 23 9.57 -5.82 14.02
C GLU A 23 8.19 -5.33 14.46
N THR A 24 7.84 -4.09 14.11
CA THR A 24 6.54 -3.50 14.46
C THR A 24 5.41 -4.16 13.66
N TYR A 25 5.65 -4.41 12.37
CA TYR A 25 4.67 -4.92 11.40
C TYR A 25 5.20 -6.17 10.67
N PRO A 26 5.43 -7.30 11.37
CA PRO A 26 5.91 -8.53 10.73
C PRO A 26 4.89 -9.11 9.74
N TYR A 27 3.61 -8.71 9.87
CA TYR A 27 2.46 -9.10 9.06
C TYR A 27 2.11 -8.07 7.97
N ALA A 28 2.99 -7.09 7.68
CA ALA A 28 2.70 -6.08 6.65
C ALA A 28 2.54 -6.73 5.27
N VAL A 29 1.44 -6.42 4.58
CA VAL A 29 1.07 -6.97 3.27
C VAL A 29 0.29 -5.92 2.48
N ALA A 30 0.09 -6.13 1.18
CA ALA A 30 -0.93 -5.37 0.44
C ALA A 30 -2.30 -5.58 1.11
N GLU A 31 -3.00 -4.49 1.45
CA GLU A 31 -4.29 -4.57 2.16
C GLU A 31 -5.49 -4.80 1.23
N LEU A 32 -5.27 -4.86 -0.09
CA LEU A 32 -6.22 -5.30 -1.11
C LEU A 32 -6.25 -6.83 -1.16
N ASP A 33 -7.44 -7.42 -1.24
CA ASP A 33 -7.60 -8.87 -1.33
C ASP A 33 -7.53 -9.32 -2.80
N PHE A 34 -6.70 -10.33 -3.08
CA PHE A 34 -6.50 -10.89 -4.42
C PHE A 34 -5.96 -12.33 -4.33
N ARG A 35 -6.18 -13.10 -5.40
CA ARG A 35 -5.70 -14.48 -5.53
C ARG A 35 -4.68 -14.67 -6.65
N ASN A 36 -4.63 -13.73 -7.59
CA ASN A 36 -3.76 -13.80 -8.78
C ASN A 36 -3.38 -12.37 -9.26
N PRO A 37 -2.44 -12.23 -10.21
CA PRO A 37 -2.01 -10.93 -10.70
C PRO A 37 -3.12 -10.06 -11.32
N PHE A 38 -4.09 -10.67 -11.99
CA PHE A 38 -5.21 -9.94 -12.62
C PHE A 38 -6.13 -9.31 -11.58
N GLU A 39 -6.51 -10.07 -10.55
CA GLU A 39 -7.30 -9.54 -9.44
C GLU A 39 -6.60 -8.38 -8.74
N LEU A 40 -5.29 -8.50 -8.47
CA LEU A 40 -4.52 -7.42 -7.87
C LEU A 40 -4.49 -6.17 -8.76
N LEU A 41 -4.31 -6.36 -10.08
CA LEU A 41 -4.29 -5.27 -11.05
C LEU A 41 -5.63 -4.52 -11.04
N VAL A 42 -6.74 -5.24 -11.19
CA VAL A 42 -8.10 -4.67 -11.15
C VAL A 42 -8.36 -3.97 -9.82
N ALA A 43 -8.08 -4.63 -8.70
CA ALA A 43 -8.28 -4.06 -7.37
C ALA A 43 -7.46 -2.77 -7.18
N THR A 44 -6.23 -2.73 -7.70
CA THR A 44 -5.36 -1.55 -7.59
C THR A 44 -5.88 -0.40 -8.45
N VAL A 45 -6.38 -0.66 -9.67
CA VAL A 45 -7.03 0.38 -10.50
C VAL A 45 -8.29 0.92 -9.80
N LEU A 46 -9.09 0.04 -9.19
CA LEU A 46 -10.28 0.43 -8.44
C LEU A 46 -9.96 1.23 -7.17
N SER A 47 -8.80 1.00 -6.54
CA SER A 47 -8.34 1.70 -5.34
C SER A 47 -8.03 3.18 -5.57
N ALA A 48 -7.90 3.62 -6.82
CA ALA A 48 -7.67 5.02 -7.14
C ALA A 48 -8.79 5.90 -6.56
N GLN A 49 -8.42 6.75 -5.58
CA GLN A 49 -9.34 7.61 -4.82
C GLN A 49 -10.47 6.85 -4.11
N THR A 50 -10.19 5.62 -3.68
CA THR A 50 -11.13 4.75 -2.96
C THR A 50 -10.40 4.06 -1.82
N THR A 51 -11.11 3.68 -0.76
CA THR A 51 -10.49 2.92 0.33
C THR A 51 -10.35 1.45 -0.05
N ASP A 52 -9.27 0.80 0.38
CA ASP A 52 -9.06 -0.64 0.18
C ASP A 52 -10.24 -1.45 0.73
N VAL A 53 -10.82 -0.99 1.83
CA VAL A 53 -12.08 -1.49 2.40
C VAL A 53 -13.20 -1.58 1.38
N ARG A 54 -13.46 -0.49 0.66
CA ARG A 54 -14.56 -0.39 -0.29
C ARG A 54 -14.30 -1.29 -1.49
N VAL A 55 -13.05 -1.36 -1.95
CA VAL A 55 -12.63 -2.27 -3.03
C VAL A 55 -12.79 -3.73 -2.60
N ASN A 56 -12.33 -4.10 -1.41
CA ASN A 56 -12.44 -5.46 -0.87
C ASN A 56 -13.89 -5.89 -0.64
N ALA A 57 -14.81 -4.95 -0.40
CA ALA A 57 -16.23 -5.27 -0.24
C ALA A 57 -16.93 -5.64 -1.57
N ILE A 58 -16.45 -5.10 -2.71
CA ILE A 58 -17.08 -5.29 -4.03
C ILE A 58 -16.36 -6.34 -4.90
N THR A 59 -15.07 -6.56 -4.65
CA THR A 59 -14.25 -7.50 -5.43
C THR A 59 -14.71 -8.96 -5.40
N PRO A 60 -15.29 -9.52 -4.31
CA PRO A 60 -15.80 -10.89 -4.34
C PRO A 60 -16.89 -11.09 -5.40
N ALA A 61 -17.87 -10.18 -5.48
CA ALA A 61 -18.92 -10.25 -6.49
C ALA A 61 -18.38 -9.94 -7.90
N LEU A 62 -17.47 -8.96 -7.99
CA LEU A 62 -16.83 -8.59 -9.26
C LEU A 62 -16.05 -9.77 -9.86
N PHE A 63 -15.20 -10.43 -9.08
CA PHE A 63 -14.37 -11.55 -9.55
C PHE A 63 -15.13 -12.87 -9.68
N ALA A 64 -16.31 -12.98 -9.06
CA ALA A 64 -17.24 -14.07 -9.38
C ALA A 64 -17.88 -13.88 -10.76
N ALA A 65 -18.22 -12.64 -11.13
CA ALA A 65 -18.78 -12.32 -12.44
C ALA A 65 -17.72 -12.30 -13.55
N TYR A 66 -16.52 -11.82 -13.25
CA TYR A 66 -15.42 -11.63 -14.20
C TYR A 66 -14.10 -12.17 -13.62
N PRO A 67 -13.89 -13.50 -13.67
CA PRO A 67 -12.75 -14.15 -13.01
C PRO A 67 -11.40 -13.92 -13.70
N ASP A 68 -11.39 -13.54 -14.99
CA ASP A 68 -10.20 -13.42 -15.82
C ASP A 68 -10.31 -12.24 -16.82
N PRO A 69 -9.22 -11.88 -17.52
CA PRO A 69 -9.23 -10.79 -18.49
C PRO A 69 -10.23 -10.98 -19.64
N LEU A 70 -10.48 -12.21 -20.07
CA LEU A 70 -11.41 -12.48 -21.17
C LEU A 70 -12.86 -12.23 -20.74
N ALA A 71 -13.25 -12.73 -19.57
CA ALA A 71 -14.57 -12.50 -19.01
C ALA A 71 -14.82 -11.00 -18.76
N MET A 72 -13.80 -10.27 -18.28
CA MET A 72 -13.94 -8.84 -18.04
C MET A 72 -13.95 -8.02 -19.34
N SER A 73 -13.17 -8.37 -20.36
CA SER A 73 -13.16 -7.65 -21.64
C SER A 73 -14.49 -7.77 -22.40
N GLN A 74 -15.23 -8.85 -22.16
CA GLN A 74 -16.56 -9.11 -22.73
C GLN A 74 -17.72 -8.58 -21.85
N ALA A 75 -17.41 -7.95 -20.72
CA ALA A 75 -18.43 -7.46 -19.80
C ALA A 75 -19.31 -6.37 -20.45
N ALA A 76 -20.63 -6.48 -20.26
CA ALA A 76 -21.54 -5.38 -20.60
C ALA A 76 -21.17 -4.14 -19.74
N PRO A 77 -20.89 -2.97 -20.35
CA PRO A 77 -20.42 -1.80 -19.60
C PRO A 77 -21.33 -1.39 -18.45
N GLU A 78 -22.64 -1.46 -18.62
CA GLU A 78 -23.64 -1.08 -17.61
C GLU A 78 -23.61 -2.03 -16.41
N ALA A 79 -23.46 -3.33 -16.65
CA ALA A 79 -23.40 -4.34 -15.60
C ALA A 79 -22.11 -4.18 -14.76
N LEU A 80 -20.97 -3.97 -15.44
CA LEU A 80 -19.70 -3.70 -14.76
C LEU A 80 -19.80 -2.41 -13.93
N GLN A 81 -20.34 -1.34 -14.52
CA GLN A 81 -20.53 -0.05 -13.85
C GLN A 81 -21.37 -0.18 -12.57
N GLU A 82 -22.43 -0.98 -12.57
CA GLU A 82 -23.27 -1.16 -11.39
C GLU A 82 -22.50 -1.88 -10.26
N LEU A 83 -21.74 -2.93 -10.58
CA LEU A 83 -20.92 -3.65 -9.59
C LEU A 83 -19.87 -2.75 -8.92
N ILE A 84 -19.27 -1.83 -9.68
CA ILE A 84 -18.22 -0.93 -9.16
C ILE A 84 -18.72 0.47 -8.81
N ARG A 85 -20.03 0.73 -8.87
CA ARG A 85 -20.64 2.06 -8.66
C ARG A 85 -20.20 2.72 -7.36
N SER A 86 -20.09 1.92 -6.30
CA SER A 86 -19.72 2.39 -4.96
C SER A 86 -18.25 2.78 -4.79
N THR A 87 -17.40 2.57 -5.80
CA THR A 87 -15.98 2.97 -5.77
C THR A 87 -15.75 4.43 -6.17
N GLY A 88 -16.76 5.14 -6.68
CA GLY A 88 -16.59 6.51 -7.19
C GLY A 88 -15.78 6.56 -8.50
N PHE A 89 -16.02 7.58 -9.33
CA PHE A 89 -15.48 7.66 -10.71
C PHE A 89 -15.71 6.36 -11.53
N PHE A 90 -16.78 5.63 -11.21
CA PHE A 90 -16.99 4.26 -11.65
C PHE A 90 -17.09 4.13 -13.18
N ARG A 91 -17.57 5.16 -13.90
CA ARG A 91 -17.60 5.17 -15.36
C ARG A 91 -16.19 5.15 -15.97
N ALA A 92 -15.31 6.03 -15.49
CA ALA A 92 -13.93 6.09 -15.96
C ALA A 92 -13.16 4.80 -15.56
N LYS A 93 -13.42 4.27 -14.36
CA LYS A 93 -12.87 3.00 -13.91
C LYS A 93 -13.35 1.83 -14.76
N ALA A 94 -14.65 1.72 -15.05
CA ALA A 94 -15.21 0.67 -15.91
C ALA A 94 -14.57 0.70 -17.30
N ASN A 95 -14.47 1.88 -17.92
CA ASN A 95 -13.79 2.04 -19.20
C ASN A 95 -12.32 1.58 -19.14
N SER A 96 -11.62 1.91 -18.05
CA SER A 96 -10.24 1.47 -17.86
C SER A 96 -10.15 -0.05 -17.70
N LEU A 97 -11.04 -0.66 -16.91
CA LEU A 97 -11.09 -2.11 -16.69
C LEU A 97 -11.40 -2.88 -17.98
N LEU A 98 -12.34 -2.40 -18.80
CA LEU A 98 -12.63 -2.98 -20.10
C LEU A 98 -11.40 -2.88 -21.01
N ALA A 99 -10.86 -1.67 -21.19
CA ALA A 99 -9.73 -1.42 -22.09
C ALA A 99 -8.45 -2.18 -21.67
N LEU A 100 -8.12 -2.22 -20.38
CA LEU A 100 -6.97 -2.97 -19.89
C LEU A 100 -7.16 -4.48 -20.09
N SER A 101 -8.38 -4.99 -19.88
CA SER A 101 -8.66 -6.42 -20.03
C SER A 101 -8.63 -6.84 -21.49
N THR A 102 -9.22 -6.05 -22.39
CA THR A 102 -9.10 -6.25 -23.85
C THR A 102 -7.65 -6.28 -24.28
N ARG A 103 -6.85 -5.31 -23.85
CA ARG A 103 -5.43 -5.25 -24.20
C ARG A 103 -4.63 -6.46 -23.69
N ILE A 104 -4.92 -6.92 -22.46
CA ILE A 104 -4.29 -8.14 -21.93
C ILE A 104 -4.61 -9.36 -22.79
N VAL A 105 -5.84 -9.48 -23.28
CA VAL A 105 -6.24 -10.56 -24.19
C VAL A 105 -5.53 -10.44 -25.54
N ASP A 106 -5.57 -9.26 -26.15
CA ASP A 106 -5.13 -9.05 -27.53
C ASP A 106 -3.60 -9.01 -27.69
N GLU A 107 -2.89 -8.44 -26.73
CA GLU A 107 -1.43 -8.19 -26.83
C GLU A 107 -0.59 -9.10 -25.92
N TYR A 108 -1.20 -9.74 -24.91
CA TYR A 108 -0.48 -10.50 -23.88
C TYR A 108 -1.07 -11.89 -23.63
N ASP A 109 -1.81 -12.44 -24.60
CA ASP A 109 -2.40 -13.80 -24.57
C ASP A 109 -3.24 -14.09 -23.30
N GLY A 110 -3.92 -13.07 -22.77
CA GLY A 110 -4.74 -13.19 -21.56
C GLY A 110 -3.95 -13.24 -20.25
N VAL A 111 -2.64 -12.98 -20.28
CA VAL A 111 -1.76 -13.01 -19.11
C VAL A 111 -1.30 -11.59 -18.75
N VAL A 112 -1.39 -11.23 -17.47
CA VAL A 112 -0.88 -9.93 -17.00
C VAL A 112 0.63 -9.85 -17.21
N PRO A 113 1.17 -8.83 -17.89
CA PRO A 113 2.59 -8.74 -18.16
C PRO A 113 3.42 -8.48 -16.89
N GLY A 114 4.60 -9.11 -16.83
CA GLY A 114 5.53 -9.05 -15.69
C GLY A 114 6.61 -7.97 -15.82
N ARG A 115 6.46 -7.00 -16.73
CA ARG A 115 7.42 -5.90 -16.94
C ARG A 115 6.77 -4.55 -16.66
N LEU A 116 7.53 -3.62 -16.08
CA LEU A 116 7.05 -2.28 -15.75
C LEU A 116 6.58 -1.52 -16.98
N GLU A 117 7.37 -1.54 -18.05
CA GLU A 117 7.09 -0.82 -19.30
C GLU A 117 5.78 -1.29 -19.96
N ASP A 118 5.48 -2.58 -19.90
CA ASP A 118 4.25 -3.17 -20.42
C ASP A 118 3.05 -2.79 -19.55
N LEU A 119 3.18 -2.92 -18.22
CA LEU A 119 2.10 -2.61 -17.28
C LEU A 119 1.65 -1.15 -17.37
N VAL A 120 2.59 -0.19 -17.51
CA VAL A 120 2.22 1.23 -17.62
C VAL A 120 1.53 1.60 -18.93
N THR A 121 1.50 0.69 -19.91
CA THR A 121 0.71 0.88 -21.13
C THR A 121 -0.78 0.54 -20.94
N LEU A 122 -1.13 -0.17 -19.87
CA LEU A 122 -2.50 -0.57 -19.57
C LEU A 122 -3.33 0.60 -19.04
N ALA A 123 -4.60 0.68 -19.45
CA ALA A 123 -5.50 1.76 -19.04
C ALA A 123 -5.68 1.81 -17.51
N GLY A 124 -5.51 3.00 -16.92
CA GLY A 124 -5.61 3.20 -15.47
C GLY A 124 -4.37 2.74 -14.67
N VAL A 125 -3.30 2.30 -15.34
CA VAL A 125 -2.08 1.81 -14.70
C VAL A 125 -0.94 2.82 -14.83
N GLY A 126 -0.68 3.54 -13.75
CA GLY A 126 0.55 4.34 -13.63
C GLY A 126 1.71 3.55 -13.01
N ARG A 127 2.90 4.15 -12.97
CA ARG A 127 4.12 3.55 -12.39
C ARG A 127 3.92 3.01 -10.96
N LYS A 128 3.20 3.73 -10.10
CA LYS A 128 2.86 3.24 -8.74
C LYS A 128 2.03 1.96 -8.78
N THR A 129 1.01 1.89 -9.63
CA THR A 129 0.14 0.71 -9.77
C THR A 129 0.94 -0.47 -10.30
N ALA A 130 1.79 -0.25 -11.31
CA ALA A 130 2.65 -1.28 -11.84
C ALA A 130 3.62 -1.84 -10.78
N ASN A 131 4.29 -0.98 -10.00
CA ASN A 131 5.16 -1.44 -8.90
C ASN A 131 4.41 -2.22 -7.82
N VAL A 132 3.14 -1.87 -7.52
CA VAL A 132 2.29 -2.66 -6.60
C VAL A 132 2.11 -4.08 -7.14
N VAL A 133 1.74 -4.20 -8.43
CA VAL A 133 1.48 -5.49 -9.07
C VAL A 133 2.75 -6.33 -9.16
N LEU A 134 3.84 -5.75 -9.67
CA LEU A 134 5.15 -6.39 -9.78
C LEU A 134 5.67 -6.92 -8.44
N GLY A 135 5.62 -6.07 -7.40
CA GLY A 135 6.13 -6.44 -6.09
C GLY A 135 5.33 -7.54 -5.40
N ASN A 136 4.01 -7.53 -5.53
CA ASN A 136 3.13 -8.42 -4.75
C ASN A 136 2.69 -9.68 -5.51
N ALA A 137 2.60 -9.63 -6.83
CA ALA A 137 2.14 -10.77 -7.63
C ALA A 137 3.28 -11.47 -8.39
N PHE A 138 4.36 -10.77 -8.72
CA PHE A 138 5.49 -11.33 -9.48
C PHE A 138 6.79 -11.43 -8.69
N GLY A 139 6.84 -10.91 -7.46
CA GLY A 139 8.06 -10.88 -6.64
C GLY A 139 9.16 -9.98 -7.20
N VAL A 140 8.83 -9.10 -8.16
CA VAL A 140 9.77 -8.15 -8.77
C VAL A 140 9.84 -6.91 -7.87
N PRO A 141 10.98 -6.60 -7.24
CA PRO A 141 11.03 -5.55 -6.24
C PRO A 141 10.75 -4.15 -6.83
N GLY A 142 9.95 -3.37 -6.12
CA GLY A 142 9.62 -2.01 -6.52
C GLY A 142 9.20 -1.15 -5.33
N ILE A 143 9.61 0.13 -5.32
CA ILE A 143 9.15 1.09 -4.34
C ILE A 143 7.84 1.70 -4.85
N THR A 144 6.79 1.60 -4.05
CA THR A 144 5.50 2.22 -4.35
C THR A 144 5.37 3.54 -3.62
N VAL A 145 5.57 4.64 -4.33
CA VAL A 145 5.51 5.99 -3.74
C VAL A 145 4.08 6.51 -3.77
N ASP A 146 3.40 6.42 -2.63
CA ASP A 146 2.07 7.00 -2.40
C ASP A 146 2.13 8.21 -1.45
N THR A 147 0.97 8.76 -1.06
CA THR A 147 0.91 9.93 -0.17
C THR A 147 1.44 9.65 1.24
N HIS A 148 1.41 8.39 1.70
CA HIS A 148 2.03 7.99 2.98
C HIS A 148 3.55 7.96 2.82
N PHE A 149 4.05 7.34 1.76
CA PHE A 149 5.47 7.21 1.48
C PHE A 149 6.13 8.58 1.27
N ILE A 150 5.52 9.48 0.48
CA ILE A 150 6.01 10.85 0.28
C ILE A 150 6.15 11.58 1.61
N ARG A 151 5.10 11.55 2.45
CA ARG A 151 5.10 12.21 3.75
C ARG A 151 6.18 11.64 4.67
N LEU A 152 6.28 10.32 4.74
CA LEU A 152 7.19 9.65 5.67
C LEU A 152 8.63 9.66 5.21
N ALA A 153 8.92 9.60 3.92
CA ALA A 153 10.28 9.78 3.40
C ALA A 153 10.85 11.14 3.84
N ARG A 154 10.03 12.20 3.86
CA ARG A 154 10.43 13.52 4.41
C ARG A 154 10.55 13.52 5.93
N ARG A 155 9.56 13.01 6.68
CA ARG A 155 9.62 12.96 8.16
C ARG A 155 10.77 12.12 8.68
N PHE A 156 11.10 11.03 7.98
CA PHE A 156 12.26 10.20 8.26
C PHE A 156 13.56 10.82 7.77
N GLY A 157 13.54 11.97 7.10
CA GLY A 157 14.74 12.62 6.56
C GLY A 157 15.52 11.73 5.59
N TRP A 158 14.83 10.94 4.76
CA TRP A 158 15.44 10.14 3.71
C TRP A 158 15.74 10.99 2.48
N THR A 159 14.82 11.90 2.13
CA THR A 159 14.95 12.82 1.01
C THR A 159 14.09 14.07 1.23
N ASN A 160 14.47 15.18 0.59
CA ASN A 160 13.67 16.41 0.51
C ASN A 160 12.85 16.49 -0.78
N GLU A 161 12.99 15.51 -1.67
CA GLU A 161 12.28 15.45 -2.93
C GLU A 161 10.75 15.42 -2.72
N THR A 162 10.04 15.93 -3.72
CA THR A 162 8.59 16.04 -3.70
C THR A 162 7.92 15.26 -4.83
N ASP A 163 8.66 15.05 -5.91
CA ASP A 163 8.23 14.24 -7.05
C ASP A 163 8.32 12.74 -6.72
N PRO A 164 7.28 11.94 -7.00
CA PRO A 164 7.28 10.51 -6.69
C PRO A 164 8.43 9.72 -7.32
N VAL A 165 8.81 10.02 -8.55
CA VAL A 165 9.89 9.30 -9.26
C VAL A 165 11.24 9.65 -8.66
N LYS A 166 11.48 10.93 -8.35
CA LYS A 166 12.70 11.34 -7.64
C LYS A 166 12.81 10.74 -6.24
N ILE A 167 11.69 10.62 -5.52
CA ILE A 167 11.65 9.94 -4.22
C ILE A 167 11.97 8.45 -4.36
N GLU A 168 11.40 7.78 -5.37
CA GLU A 168 11.68 6.37 -5.67
C GLU A 168 13.19 6.14 -5.84
N HIS A 169 13.86 6.93 -6.69
CA HIS A 169 15.30 6.82 -6.90
C HIS A 169 16.12 7.15 -5.64
N ALA A 170 15.86 8.30 -5.00
CA ALA A 170 16.62 8.74 -3.84
C ALA A 170 16.50 7.78 -2.65
N VAL A 171 15.31 7.22 -2.42
CA VAL A 171 15.09 6.23 -1.37
C VAL A 171 15.66 4.87 -1.79
N GLY A 172 15.57 4.51 -3.07
CA GLY A 172 16.16 3.29 -3.63
C GLY A 172 17.65 3.15 -3.33
N GLU A 173 18.43 4.24 -3.36
CA GLU A 173 19.87 4.24 -3.02
C GLU A 173 20.18 3.89 -1.55
N LEU A 174 19.19 4.04 -0.65
CA LEU A 174 19.36 3.78 0.79
C LEU A 174 19.16 2.30 1.15
N PHE A 175 18.41 1.55 0.35
CA PHE A 175 17.96 0.19 0.66
C PHE A 175 18.36 -0.80 -0.43
N GLU A 176 18.53 -2.08 -0.08
CA GLU A 176 18.77 -3.11 -1.09
C GLU A 176 17.49 -3.35 -1.90
N PRO A 177 17.57 -3.65 -3.21
CA PRO A 177 16.40 -3.90 -4.04
C PRO A 177 15.44 -4.94 -3.45
N SER A 178 15.97 -6.02 -2.86
CA SER A 178 15.18 -7.07 -2.22
C SER A 178 14.27 -6.57 -1.08
N ASP A 179 14.57 -5.42 -0.48
CA ASP A 179 13.76 -4.84 0.60
C ASP A 179 12.64 -3.92 0.09
N TRP A 180 12.66 -3.49 -1.16
CA TRP A 180 11.84 -2.36 -1.65
C TRP A 180 10.34 -2.56 -1.47
N THR A 181 9.80 -3.72 -1.85
CA THR A 181 8.36 -3.99 -1.72
C THR A 181 7.92 -3.98 -0.27
N MET A 182 8.66 -4.66 0.61
CA MET A 182 8.33 -4.72 2.04
C MET A 182 8.58 -3.40 2.76
N LEU A 183 9.58 -2.63 2.34
CA LEU A 183 9.80 -1.26 2.80
C LEU A 183 8.55 -0.42 2.52
N SER A 184 8.02 -0.46 1.30
CA SER A 184 6.80 0.27 0.94
C SER A 184 5.61 -0.12 1.80
N HIS A 185 5.36 -1.42 1.99
CA HIS A 185 4.28 -1.89 2.87
C HIS A 185 4.43 -1.37 4.30
N ARG A 186 5.62 -1.52 4.88
CA ARG A 186 5.92 -1.07 6.26
C ARG A 186 5.75 0.43 6.44
N VAL A 187 6.18 1.22 5.45
CA VAL A 187 6.01 2.68 5.46
C VAL A 187 4.53 3.06 5.38
N VAL A 188 3.76 2.44 4.47
CA VAL A 188 2.31 2.66 4.37
C VAL A 188 1.61 2.27 5.67
N PHE A 189 1.93 1.11 6.24
CA PHE A 189 1.40 0.64 7.51
C PHE A 189 1.66 1.67 8.61
N HIS A 190 2.90 2.12 8.75
CA HIS A 190 3.26 3.13 9.75
C HIS A 190 2.50 4.44 9.55
N GLY A 191 2.35 4.89 8.31
CA GLY A 191 1.66 6.12 7.97
C GLY A 191 0.14 6.06 8.19
N ARG A 192 -0.46 4.88 8.13
CA ARG A 192 -1.88 4.64 8.43
C ARG A 192 -2.13 4.44 9.93
N ARG A 193 -1.19 3.82 10.65
CA ARG A 193 -1.38 3.34 12.03
C ARG A 193 -0.87 4.28 13.12
N ILE A 194 0.23 4.98 12.87
CA ILE A 194 0.94 5.78 13.90
C ILE A 194 1.21 7.20 13.40
N CYS A 195 1.88 7.34 12.26
CA CYS A 195 2.37 8.63 11.77
C CYS A 195 1.33 9.30 10.87
N LEU A 196 0.17 9.61 11.47
CA LEU A 196 -0.97 10.23 10.82
C LEU A 196 -0.62 11.57 10.19
N ALA A 197 -1.36 11.94 9.13
CA ALA A 197 -1.05 13.15 8.36
C ALA A 197 -1.14 14.43 9.20
N ARG A 198 -2.26 14.61 9.92
CA ARG A 198 -2.54 15.83 10.70
C ARG A 198 -1.89 15.84 12.08
N LYS A 199 -2.06 14.77 12.86
CA LYS A 199 -1.57 14.67 14.24
C LYS A 199 -0.90 13.31 14.47
N PRO A 200 0.41 13.15 14.15
CA PRO A 200 1.10 11.88 14.35
C PRO A 200 1.22 11.53 15.84
N ALA A 201 1.20 10.25 16.17
CA ALA A 201 1.29 9.74 17.54
C ALA A 201 2.76 9.59 17.98
N CYS A 202 3.52 10.69 18.02
CA CYS A 202 4.97 10.67 18.29
C CYS A 202 5.33 10.00 19.62
N GLY A 203 4.58 10.25 20.69
CA GLY A 203 4.80 9.68 22.03
C GLY A 203 4.60 8.16 22.12
N ALA A 204 3.90 7.57 21.15
CA ALA A 204 3.67 6.12 21.04
C ALA A 204 4.43 5.50 19.85
N CYS A 205 5.30 6.27 19.18
CA CYS A 205 5.99 5.83 17.97
C CYS A 205 7.26 5.02 18.32
N PRO A 206 7.45 3.82 17.73
CA PRO A 206 8.66 3.02 17.96
C PRO A 206 9.93 3.65 17.36
N LEU A 207 9.78 4.67 16.51
CA LEU A 207 10.89 5.35 15.84
C LEU A 207 11.38 6.62 16.58
N THR A 208 10.92 6.88 17.80
CA THR A 208 11.17 8.14 18.54
C THR A 208 12.63 8.59 18.53
N THR A 209 13.57 7.67 18.79
CA THR A 209 15.02 8.01 18.86
C THR A 209 15.70 8.11 17.50
N LEU A 210 15.03 7.69 16.42
CA LEU A 210 15.58 7.64 15.06
C LEU A 210 14.95 8.69 14.13
N CYS A 211 13.81 9.26 14.51
CA CYS A 211 12.99 10.12 13.66
C CYS A 211 13.44 11.58 13.75
N PRO A 212 13.95 12.20 12.67
CA PRO A 212 14.31 13.61 12.66
C PRO A 212 13.12 14.54 12.93
N ALA A 213 11.90 14.11 12.56
CA ALA A 213 10.65 14.83 12.75
C ALA A 213 9.92 14.48 14.07
N TYR A 214 10.57 13.81 15.03
CA TYR A 214 9.98 13.62 16.35
C TYR A 214 9.61 14.97 16.98
N GLY A 215 8.38 15.09 17.48
CA GLY A 215 7.83 16.34 18.02
C GLY A 215 6.85 17.06 17.12
N GLU A 216 6.66 16.65 15.85
CA GLU A 216 5.63 17.23 14.97
C GLU A 216 4.18 16.90 15.39
N GLY A 217 3.99 15.94 16.30
CA GLY A 217 2.67 15.50 16.76
C GLY A 217 2.57 15.38 18.28
N GLU A 218 1.65 14.53 18.74
CA GLU A 218 1.44 14.30 20.18
C GLU A 218 2.64 13.57 20.77
N THR A 219 3.34 14.19 21.72
CA THR A 219 4.52 13.61 22.38
C THR A 219 4.21 12.96 23.72
N ASP A 220 3.09 13.31 24.36
CA ASP A 220 2.63 12.62 25.57
C ASP A 220 2.23 11.18 25.24
N ALA A 221 2.86 10.20 25.89
CA ALA A 221 2.68 8.79 25.56
C ALA A 221 1.22 8.32 25.71
N ALA A 222 0.54 8.75 26.78
CA ALA A 222 -0.84 8.34 27.05
C ALA A 222 -1.84 8.95 26.05
N LYS A 223 -1.64 10.22 25.66
CA LYS A 223 -2.46 10.88 24.63
C LYS A 223 -2.14 10.34 23.24
N ALA A 224 -0.87 10.08 22.93
CA ALA A 224 -0.46 9.53 21.64
C ALA A 224 -1.01 8.12 21.42
N ALA A 225 -1.02 7.27 22.45
CA ALA A 225 -1.59 5.92 22.37
C ALA A 225 -3.07 5.93 21.93
N LYS A 226 -3.84 6.94 22.34
CA LYS A 226 -5.25 7.11 21.94
C LYS A 226 -5.44 7.46 20.46
N LEU A 227 -4.38 7.90 19.77
CA LEU A 227 -4.42 8.25 18.35
C LEU A 227 -4.12 7.07 17.42
N LEU A 228 -3.61 5.96 17.96
CA LEU A 228 -3.27 4.77 17.19
C LEU A 228 -4.50 4.23 16.44
N LYS A 229 -4.26 3.69 15.25
CA LYS A 229 -5.29 3.24 14.30
C LYS A 229 -5.14 1.76 13.96
N TYR A 230 -6.15 1.21 13.30
CA TYR A 230 -6.22 -0.21 12.95
C TYR A 230 -5.97 -1.10 14.19
N GLU A 231 -5.24 -2.20 14.04
CA GLU A 231 -4.96 -3.14 15.12
C GLU A 231 -4.16 -2.53 16.29
N LEU A 232 -3.57 -1.33 16.12
CA LEU A 232 -2.88 -0.63 17.21
C LEU A 232 -3.80 0.27 18.04
N ALA A 233 -5.06 0.46 17.63
CA ALA A 233 -6.01 1.29 18.36
C ALA A 233 -6.30 0.69 19.76
N PRO A 234 -6.53 1.51 20.80
CA PRO A 234 -6.87 1.01 22.13
C PRO A 234 -8.08 0.05 22.10
N GLY A 235 -7.98 -1.07 22.82
CA GLY A 235 -9.03 -2.10 22.86
C GLY A 235 -8.97 -3.12 21.72
N ARG A 236 -7.91 -3.11 20.90
CA ARG A 236 -7.69 -4.07 19.81
C ARG A 236 -6.46 -4.96 20.01
N GLU A 237 -6.05 -5.15 21.26
CA GLU A 237 -4.86 -5.90 21.64
C GLU A 237 -4.92 -7.36 21.17
N GLU A 238 -6.09 -8.01 21.24
CA GLU A 238 -6.27 -9.38 20.74
C GLU A 238 -6.16 -9.48 19.23
N LEU A 239 -6.66 -8.48 18.48
CA LEU A 239 -6.49 -8.41 17.03
C LEU A 239 -5.00 -8.31 16.67
N LEU A 240 -4.26 -7.40 17.32
CA LEU A 240 -2.82 -7.26 17.13
C LEU A 240 -2.08 -8.57 17.44
N LYS A 241 -2.43 -9.23 18.54
CA LYS A 241 -1.82 -10.50 18.94
C LYS A 241 -2.03 -11.58 17.88
N LYS A 242 -3.24 -11.72 17.34
CA LYS A 242 -3.53 -12.67 16.25
C LYS A 242 -2.78 -12.35 14.97
N MET A 243 -2.74 -11.08 14.56
CA MET A 243 -1.97 -10.65 13.38
C MET A 243 -0.47 -10.97 13.54
N ARG A 244 0.11 -10.74 14.72
CA ARG A 244 1.50 -11.11 15.04
C ARG A 244 1.74 -12.62 15.08
N ALA A 245 0.72 -13.40 15.41
CA ALA A 245 0.76 -14.86 15.35
C ALA A 245 0.60 -15.42 13.92
N GLY A 246 0.43 -14.55 12.91
CA GLY A 246 0.34 -14.95 11.51
C GLY A 246 -1.09 -15.18 11.01
N ALA A 247 -2.12 -14.81 11.78
CA ALA A 247 -3.50 -14.89 11.31
C ALA A 247 -3.70 -14.04 10.06
N THR A 248 -4.24 -14.65 9.01
CA THR A 248 -4.55 -13.99 7.75
C THR A 248 -5.74 -13.06 7.90
N ARG A 249 -5.84 -12.08 7.00
CA ARG A 249 -6.98 -11.14 6.97
C ARG A 249 -8.32 -11.87 6.73
N ALA A 250 -8.31 -12.97 5.99
CA ALA A 250 -9.50 -13.78 5.76
C ALA A 250 -9.98 -14.46 7.05
N GLU A 251 -9.08 -15.13 7.77
CA GLU A 251 -9.39 -15.79 9.05
C GLU A 251 -9.94 -14.79 10.07
N LEU A 252 -9.28 -13.63 10.20
CA LEU A 252 -9.70 -12.58 11.14
C LEU A 252 -11.11 -12.06 10.84
N ARG A 253 -11.49 -11.92 9.57
CA ARG A 253 -12.86 -11.51 9.19
C ARG A 253 -13.88 -12.59 9.51
N THR A 254 -13.55 -13.86 9.30
CA THR A 254 -14.42 -14.99 9.67
C THR A 254 -14.65 -15.05 11.17
N GLU A 255 -13.65 -14.66 11.97
CA GLU A 255 -13.77 -14.51 13.42
C GLU A 255 -14.52 -13.23 13.86
N GLY A 256 -14.97 -12.40 12.92
CA GLY A 256 -15.74 -11.18 13.19
C GLY A 256 -14.90 -9.93 13.47
N TYR A 257 -13.57 -9.98 13.31
CA TYR A 257 -12.74 -8.78 13.49
C TYR A 257 -12.92 -7.80 12.33
N GLY A 258 -13.31 -6.57 12.68
CA GLY A 258 -13.23 -5.44 11.77
C GLY A 258 -11.77 -5.05 11.51
N LEU A 259 -11.30 -5.24 10.27
CA LEU A 259 -9.93 -4.88 9.85
C LEU A 259 -9.78 -3.40 9.45
N GLN A 260 -10.71 -2.56 9.91
CA GLN A 260 -10.81 -1.15 9.59
C GLN A 260 -10.78 -0.37 10.91
N ALA A 261 -9.99 0.70 11.03
CA ALA A 261 -10.35 1.94 11.77
C ALA A 261 -9.28 3.01 11.62
#